data_AF-A0A2E9VXD6-F1
#
_entry.id   AF-A0A2E9VXD6-F1
#
_cell.length_a   1.000
_cell.length_b   1.000
_cell.length_c   1.000
_cell.angle_alpha   90.00
_cell.angle_beta   90.00
_cell.angle_gamma   90.00
#
_symmetry.space_group_name_H-M   'P 1'
#
loop_
_entity.id
_entity.type
_entity.pdbx_description
1 polymer ?
#
loop_
_entity_poly.entity_id
_entity_poly.type
_entity_poly.pdbx_seq_one_letter_code
_entity_poly.pdbx_strand_id
1 'polypeptide(L)'
;MEMITHWRNVFESWPDSIPRKGFVVNKLGESTQFSNFMISAGILLLDRDTPDGQGARKIMIGYDQILTVKITAPLDLPRFQVMGFQSPG
;
A
#
# COMPACT_ATOMS: atom_id res chain seq x y z
N MET A 1 -15.52 16.72 -4.51
CA MET A 1 -14.29 16.18 -5.13
C MET A 1 -13.57 15.40 -4.03
N GLU A 2 -13.95 14.15 -3.82
CA GLU A 2 -13.52 13.33 -2.66
C GLU A 2 -13.18 11.90 -3.08
N MET A 3 -12.20 11.72 -3.96
CA MET A 3 -11.64 10.38 -4.21
C MET A 3 -10.16 10.27 -3.86
N ILE A 4 -9.46 11.40 -3.67
CA ILE A 4 -7.99 11.46 -3.59
C ILE A 4 -7.45 11.07 -2.21
N THR A 5 -8.29 10.88 -1.18
CA THR A 5 -7.85 10.68 0.21
C THR A 5 -7.80 9.23 0.69
N HIS A 6 -8.35 8.27 -0.06
CA HIS A 6 -8.59 6.91 0.46
C HIS A 6 -7.30 6.15 0.78
N TRP A 7 -6.35 6.09 -0.16
CA TRP A 7 -5.11 5.35 0.08
C TRP A 7 -4.24 6.00 1.14
N ARG A 8 -4.16 7.33 1.17
CA ARG A 8 -3.38 8.04 2.19
C ARG A 8 -3.83 7.63 3.60
N ASN A 9 -5.13 7.70 3.87
CA ASN A 9 -5.68 7.33 5.17
C ASN A 9 -5.35 5.88 5.53
N VAL A 10 -5.46 4.95 4.57
CA VAL A 10 -5.13 3.52 4.79
C VAL A 10 -3.65 3.32 5.18
N PHE A 11 -2.72 4.01 4.51
CA PHE A 11 -1.29 3.92 4.83
C PHE A 11 -0.94 4.63 6.14
N GLU A 12 -1.62 5.73 6.48
CA GLU A 12 -1.45 6.45 7.76
C GLU A 12 -2.00 5.64 8.94
N SER A 13 -3.11 4.92 8.76
CA SER A 13 -3.75 4.09 9.79
C SER A 13 -3.33 2.61 9.72
N TRP A 14 -2.18 2.31 9.12
CA TRP A 14 -1.76 0.92 8.92
C TRP A 14 -1.51 0.23 10.27
N PRO A 15 -2.26 -0.84 10.63
CA PRO A 15 -2.17 -1.48 11.92
C PRO A 15 -0.90 -2.34 12.02
N ASP A 16 -0.32 -2.38 13.22
CA ASP A 16 0.90 -3.15 13.48
C ASP A 16 0.69 -4.67 13.33
N SER A 17 -0.55 -5.15 13.38
CA SER A 17 -0.92 -6.55 13.17
C SER A 17 -0.86 -6.98 11.70
N ILE A 18 -0.72 -6.05 10.75
CA ILE A 18 -0.62 -6.32 9.32
C ILE A 18 0.80 -5.98 8.86
N PRO A 19 1.58 -6.95 8.34
CA PRO A 19 2.92 -6.68 7.82
C PRO A 19 2.92 -5.59 6.75
N ARG A 20 3.85 -4.64 6.84
CA ARG A 20 4.06 -3.56 5.85
C ARG A 20 4.75 -4.07 4.58
N LYS A 21 4.27 -5.17 4.02
CA LYS A 21 4.80 -5.79 2.81
C LYS A 21 3.68 -6.25 1.89
N GLY A 22 3.93 -6.20 0.59
CA GLY A 22 2.93 -6.56 -0.41
C GLY A 22 3.30 -6.01 -1.78
N PHE A 23 2.27 -5.69 -2.56
CA PHE A 23 2.44 -5.02 -3.85
C PHE A 23 1.57 -3.77 -3.94
N VAL A 24 2.11 -2.73 -4.55
CA VAL A 24 1.34 -1.58 -5.05
C VAL A 24 1.22 -1.74 -6.56
N VAL A 25 0.00 -1.67 -7.08
CA VAL A 25 -0.27 -1.59 -8.51
C VAL A 25 -0.61 -0.15 -8.84
N ASN A 26 0.12 0.44 -9.79
CA ASN A 26 -0.17 1.80 -10.25
C ASN A 26 -1.28 1.79 -11.32
N LYS A 27 -1.74 2.99 -11.72
CA LYS A 27 -2.77 3.14 -12.76
C LYS A 27 -2.35 2.67 -14.16
N LEU A 28 -1.07 2.42 -14.41
CA LEU A 28 -0.56 1.81 -15.63
C LEU A 28 -0.58 0.26 -15.57
N GLY A 29 -0.99 -0.32 -14.43
CA GLY A 29 -1.02 -1.76 -14.21
C GLY A 29 0.30 -2.36 -13.76
N GLU A 30 1.33 -1.55 -13.50
CA GLU A 30 2.64 -2.03 -13.06
C GLU A 30 2.58 -2.43 -11.59
N SER A 31 3.03 -3.66 -11.29
CA SER A 31 3.00 -4.22 -9.94
C SER A 31 4.37 -4.12 -9.28
N THR A 32 4.47 -3.29 -8.24
CA THR A 32 5.69 -3.04 -7.47
C THR A 32 5.63 -3.75 -6.13
N GLN A 33 6.56 -4.67 -5.86
CA GLN A 33 6.71 -5.25 -4.53
C GLN A 33 7.28 -4.21 -3.55
N PHE A 34 6.78 -4.20 -2.31
CA PHE A 34 7.38 -3.44 -1.21
C PHE A 34 7.55 -4.31 0.04
N SER A 35 8.61 -4.04 0.81
CA SER A 35 8.93 -4.69 2.09
C SER A 35 8.69 -3.78 3.30
N ASN A 36 8.62 -2.47 3.07
CA ASN A 36 8.23 -1.45 4.04
C ASN A 36 7.77 -0.19 3.31
N PHE A 37 7.27 0.81 4.03
CA PHE A 37 6.96 2.12 3.46
C PHE A 37 7.09 3.26 4.48
N MET A 38 7.23 4.48 3.98
CA MET A 38 7.07 5.72 4.72
C MET A 38 6.02 6.60 4.06
N ILE A 39 5.29 7.35 4.89
CA ILE A 39 4.21 8.25 4.48
C ILE A 39 4.68 9.70 4.40
N SER A 40 4.03 10.49 3.55
CA SER A 40 4.14 11.94 3.50
C SER A 40 2.80 12.56 3.09
N ALA A 41 2.70 13.88 2.95
CA ALA A 41 1.44 14.55 2.63
C ALA A 41 0.81 14.10 1.30
N GLY A 42 1.61 13.77 0.29
CA GLY A 42 1.11 13.42 -1.06
C GLY A 42 1.82 12.25 -1.73
N ILE A 43 2.93 11.79 -1.16
CA ILE A 43 3.80 10.76 -1.75
C ILE A 43 3.95 9.61 -0.73
N LEU A 44 3.85 8.39 -1.23
CA LEU A 44 4.22 7.18 -0.51
C LEU A 44 5.63 6.76 -0.96
N LEU A 45 6.54 6.57 0.00
CA LEU A 45 7.85 6.00 -0.23
C LEU A 45 7.79 4.50 0.03
N LEU A 46 8.01 3.68 -0.98
CA LEU A 46 8.08 2.24 -0.88
C LEU A 46 9.53 1.77 -0.77
N ASP A 47 9.81 0.93 0.22
CA ASP A 47 11.06 0.20 0.32
C ASP A 47 10.95 -1.15 -0.39
N ARG A 48 12.04 -1.58 -1.03
CA ARG A 48 12.12 -2.81 -1.80
C ARG A 48 13.35 -3.59 -1.42
N ASP A 49 13.12 -4.84 -1.00
CA ASP A 49 14.20 -5.78 -0.72
C ASP A 49 14.95 -6.18 -2.02
N THR A 50 14.18 -6.54 -3.05
CA THR A 50 14.71 -6.86 -4.39
C THR A 50 14.66 -5.64 -5.31
N PRO A 51 15.79 -5.23 -5.93
CA PRO A 51 15.80 -4.13 -6.89
C PRO A 51 14.99 -4.48 -8.15
N ASP A 52 14.58 -3.48 -8.94
CA ASP A 52 14.03 -3.74 -10.29
C ASP A 52 15.15 -3.94 -11.32
N GLY A 53 14.74 -4.09 -12.59
CA GLY A 53 15.66 -4.18 -13.73
C GLY A 53 16.55 -2.95 -13.92
N GLN A 54 16.29 -1.82 -13.25
CA GLN A 54 17.13 -0.63 -13.25
C GLN A 54 17.96 -0.49 -11.97
N GLY A 55 17.89 -1.45 -11.05
CA GLY A 55 18.62 -1.40 -9.77
C GLY A 55 17.94 -0.57 -8.68
N ALA A 56 16.74 -0.03 -8.91
CA ALA A 56 16.10 0.84 -7.94
C ALA A 56 15.53 0.05 -6.74
N ARG A 57 15.82 0.53 -5.53
CA ARG A 57 15.40 -0.07 -4.25
C ARG A 57 14.39 0.77 -3.48
N LYS A 58 14.08 1.96 -3.98
CA LYS A 58 13.14 2.92 -3.39
C LYS A 58 12.26 3.45 -4.50
N ILE A 59 10.96 3.54 -4.24
CA ILE A 59 10.00 4.12 -5.18
C ILE A 59 9.20 5.19 -4.48
N MET A 60 9.12 6.36 -5.09
CA MET A 60 8.23 7.44 -4.66
C MET A 60 7.04 7.47 -5.60
N ILE A 61 5.84 7.27 -5.07
CA ILE A 61 4.61 7.23 -5.84
C ILE A 61 3.56 8.15 -5.21
N GLY A 62 2.89 8.97 -6.02
CA GLY A 62 1.74 9.76 -5.56
C GLY A 62 0.59 8.85 -5.16
N TYR A 63 -0.13 9.17 -4.08
CA TYR A 63 -1.29 8.37 -3.65
C TYR A 63 -2.36 8.29 -4.75
N ASP A 64 -2.47 9.31 -5.59
CA ASP A 64 -3.37 9.39 -6.73
C ASP A 64 -2.98 8.43 -7.87
N GLN A 65 -1.76 7.90 -7.89
CA GLN A 65 -1.30 6.93 -8.88
C GLN A 65 -1.53 5.47 -8.45
N ILE A 66 -1.94 5.24 -7.21
CA ILE A 66 -2.20 3.90 -6.68
C ILE A 66 -3.57 3.42 -7.18
N LEU A 67 -3.57 2.35 -7.97
CA LEU A 67 -4.78 1.65 -8.39
C LEU A 67 -5.21 0.60 -7.37
N THR A 68 -4.25 -0.16 -6.81
CA THR A 68 -4.55 -1.27 -5.90
C THR A 68 -3.38 -1.55 -4.96
N VAL A 69 -3.66 -1.99 -3.73
CA VAL A 69 -2.68 -2.57 -2.81
C VAL A 69 -3.01 -4.05 -2.61
N LYS A 70 -2.02 -4.94 -2.78
CA LYS A 70 -2.14 -6.38 -2.56
C LYS A 70 -1.35 -6.79 -1.32
N ILE A 71 -2.02 -7.49 -0.41
CA ILE A 71 -1.39 -8.04 0.80
C ILE A 71 -1.19 -9.54 0.58
N THR A 72 0.04 -10.00 0.75
CA THR A 72 0.42 -11.40 0.49
C THR A 72 0.45 -12.28 1.74
N ALA A 73 0.36 -11.67 2.92
CA ALA A 73 0.32 -12.41 4.17
C ALA A 73 -1.04 -13.13 4.31
N PRO A 74 -1.06 -14.41 4.69
CA PRO A 74 -2.30 -15.15 4.93
C PRO A 74 -2.90 -14.71 6.28
N LEU A 75 -3.70 -13.64 6.25
CA LEU A 75 -4.30 -13.02 7.42
C LEU A 75 -5.82 -13.24 7.43
N ASP A 76 -6.39 -13.46 8.60
CA ASP A 76 -7.84 -13.57 8.76
C ASP A 76 -8.53 -12.21 8.55
N LEU A 77 -9.70 -12.22 7.89
CA LEU A 77 -10.48 -11.02 7.57
C LEU A 77 -10.77 -10.08 8.76
N PRO A 78 -11.06 -10.57 9.99
CA PRO A 78 -11.31 -9.68 11.14
C PRO A 78 -10.16 -8.71 11.44
N ARG A 79 -8.92 -9.03 11.06
CA ARG A 79 -7.77 -8.14 11.26
C ARG A 79 -7.88 -6.83 10.47
N PHE A 80 -8.69 -6.80 9.42
CA PHE A 80 -8.91 -5.63 8.58
C PHE A 80 -10.04 -4.71 9.10
N GLN A 81 -10.78 -5.12 10.14
CA GLN A 81 -11.83 -4.29 10.74
C GLN A 81 -11.27 -2.98 11.33
N VAL A 82 -10.04 -3.01 11.85
CA VAL A 82 -9.36 -1.79 12.37
C VAL A 82 -9.04 -0.77 11.27
N MET A 83 -9.02 -1.20 10.01
CA MET A 83 -8.91 -0.33 8.83
C MET A 83 -10.29 0.12 8.30
N GLY A 84 -11.38 -0.24 8.96
CA GLY A 84 -12.75 0.14 8.59
C GLY A 84 -13.48 -0.84 7.66
N PHE A 85 -12.89 -2.00 7.32
CA PHE A 85 -13.58 -3.03 6.55
C PHE A 85 -14.64 -3.74 7.40
N GLN A 86 -15.77 -4.10 6.80
CA GLN A 86 -16.88 -4.78 7.47
C GLN A 86 -17.27 -6.04 6.70
N SER A 87 -17.79 -7.04 7.42
CA SER A 87 -18.42 -8.19 6.78
C SER A 87 -19.64 -7.75 5.97
N PRO A 88 -19.94 -8.39 4.83
CA PRO A 88 -21.21 -8.19 4.15
C PRO A 88 -22.38 -8.42 5.13
N GLY A 89 -23.36 -7.52 5.09
CA GLY A 89 -24.63 -7.70 5.80
C GLY A 89 -25.52 -8.75 5.16
#